data_AF-A0A963MVD7-F1
#
_entry.id   AF-A0A963MVD7-F1
#
_cell.length_a   1.000
_cell.length_b   1.000
_cell.length_c   1.000
_cell.angle_alpha   90.00
_cell.angle_beta   90.00
_cell.angle_gamma   90.00
#
_symmetry.space_group_name_H-M   'P 1'
#
loop_
_entity.id
_entity.type
_entity.pdbx_description
1 polymer ?
#
loop_
_entity_poly.entity_id
_entity_poly.type
_entity_poly.pdbx_seq_one_letter_code
_entity_poly.pdbx_strand_id
1 'polypeptide(L)'
;FGVAPADYLRTRRLLLAKRLLTDTALPVTEVAAAAGFGSLRALEAAFQRNYRMVPSALRGKVRQTAGDGLHFTLAYRPPFDFARLLDFLAGRTILGVEQVADGEYRRTVRLGGHRGWLRVRAGKAALDVTLSASLSAVVPAVLAGVRRLFDLDADPLAVTQALGALAESRPGLRLPGAFDGIEMAVRAVLGQQITVKAARTLAGRFTTAFGEPIETPWAELGTTFPSAERIAALTVSQIAELGVISRRAEVIIALAAAVSEGRLVLTPGAPVQETIAQLQALPGIGPWTAHYIAMRALAWPDAYPDGDYGVRAALGMCSTREARLQAEAWRPWRAYAVMHLWASLGEAEEKTS
;
A
#
# COMPACT_ATOMS: atom_id res chain seq x y z
N PHE A 1 25.41 12.70 -12.53
CA PHE A 1 25.22 13.37 -11.22
C PHE A 1 26.01 12.61 -10.16
N GLY A 2 27.23 13.05 -9.86
CA GLY A 2 28.21 12.31 -9.03
C GLY A 2 28.15 12.59 -7.53
N VAL A 3 26.95 12.70 -6.95
CA VAL A 3 26.80 12.82 -5.50
C VAL A 3 26.88 11.42 -4.89
N ALA A 4 27.72 11.23 -3.88
CA ALA A 4 27.80 9.95 -3.19
C ALA A 4 26.42 9.59 -2.60
N PRO A 5 25.96 8.32 -2.68
CA PRO A 5 24.63 7.92 -2.20
C PRO A 5 24.33 8.35 -0.75
N ALA A 6 25.36 8.34 0.09
CA ALA A 6 25.27 8.78 1.48
C ALA A 6 24.95 10.29 1.63
N ASP A 7 25.50 11.14 0.76
CA ASP A 7 25.30 12.59 0.79
C ASP A 7 23.91 12.97 0.26
N TYR A 8 23.42 12.26 -0.75
CA TYR A 8 22.04 12.41 -1.25
C TYR A 8 21.02 12.06 -0.16
N LEU A 9 21.19 10.92 0.52
CA LEU A 9 20.33 10.51 1.63
C LEU A 9 20.37 11.52 2.78
N ARG A 10 21.55 11.99 3.16
CA ARG A 10 21.71 13.01 4.20
C ARG A 10 20.98 14.30 3.85
N THR A 11 21.07 14.75 2.59
CA THR A 11 20.37 15.94 2.10
C THR A 11 18.85 15.78 2.18
N ARG A 12 18.30 14.62 1.78
CA ARG A 12 16.86 14.34 1.93
C ARG A 12 16.42 14.37 3.39
N ARG A 13 17.20 13.78 4.30
CA ARG A 13 16.91 13.79 5.74
C ARG A 13 16.88 15.22 6.29
N LEU A 14 17.86 16.06 5.93
CA LEU A 14 17.91 17.46 6.34
C LEU A 14 16.70 18.27 5.84
N LEU A 15 16.30 18.09 4.57
CA LEU A 15 15.13 18.76 4.00
C LEU A 15 13.82 18.33 4.71
N LEU A 16 13.68 17.04 5.01
CA LEU A 16 12.55 16.53 5.79
C LEU A 16 12.52 17.13 7.19
N ALA A 17 13.66 17.15 7.90
CA ALA A 17 13.76 17.75 9.23
C ALA A 17 13.40 19.24 9.20
N LYS A 18 13.94 20.01 8.24
CA LYS A 18 13.63 21.43 8.08
C LYS A 18 12.12 21.63 7.93
N ARG A 19 11.46 20.83 7.09
CA ARG A 19 10.02 20.91 6.85
C ARG A 19 9.20 20.57 8.11
N LEU A 20 9.57 19.52 8.83
CA LEU A 20 8.88 19.15 10.06
C LEU A 20 9.01 20.23 11.15
N LEU A 21 10.17 20.90 11.23
CA LEU A 21 10.39 22.02 12.18
C LEU A 21 9.58 23.26 11.84
N THR A 22 9.31 23.51 10.56
CA THR A 22 8.54 24.68 10.12
C THR A 22 7.04 24.43 10.15
N ASP A 23 6.61 23.23 9.77
CA ASP A 23 5.21 22.92 9.46
C ASP A 23 4.49 22.19 10.61
N THR A 24 5.21 21.77 11.67
CA THR A 24 4.61 21.06 12.82
C THR A 24 5.03 21.64 14.16
N ALA A 25 4.26 21.30 15.21
CA ALA A 25 4.63 21.55 16.60
C ALA A 25 5.47 20.40 17.23
N LEU A 26 5.94 19.42 16.44
CA LEU A 26 6.64 18.25 16.96
C LEU A 26 7.87 18.63 17.78
N PRO A 27 8.11 17.99 18.95
CA PRO A 27 9.38 18.09 19.65
C PRO A 27 10.56 17.81 18.71
N VAL A 28 11.67 18.55 18.85
CA VAL A 28 12.85 18.40 17.98
C VAL A 28 13.40 16.96 18.02
N THR A 29 13.25 16.28 19.15
CA THR A 29 13.55 14.84 19.31
C THR A 29 12.74 13.96 18.37
N GLU A 30 11.43 14.20 18.24
CA GLU A 30 10.56 13.48 17.32
C GLU A 30 10.87 13.82 15.86
N VAL A 31 11.22 15.08 15.57
CA VAL A 31 11.71 15.46 14.23
C VAL A 31 12.98 14.70 13.86
N ALA A 32 13.92 14.54 14.79
CA ALA A 32 15.15 13.79 14.55
C ALA A 32 14.86 12.31 14.22
N ALA A 33 13.90 11.70 14.92
CA ALA A 33 13.44 10.35 14.64
C ALA A 33 12.75 10.25 13.27
N ALA A 34 11.76 11.10 13.00
CA ALA A 34 11.00 11.09 11.75
C ALA A 34 11.86 11.46 10.53
N ALA A 35 12.89 12.29 10.68
CA ALA A 35 13.83 12.58 9.61
C ALA A 35 14.94 11.54 9.44
N GLY A 36 14.99 10.49 10.28
CA GLY A 36 15.94 9.39 10.15
C GLY A 36 17.36 9.70 10.64
N PHE A 37 17.52 10.62 11.60
CA PHE A 37 18.80 10.92 12.24
C PHE A 37 19.11 10.02 13.45
N GLY A 38 18.14 9.25 13.94
CA GLY A 38 18.32 8.28 15.03
C GLY A 38 18.53 8.89 16.42
N SER A 39 18.93 10.16 16.52
CA SER A 39 19.01 10.91 17.78
C SER A 39 18.97 12.43 17.55
N LEU A 40 18.58 13.18 18.59
CA LEU A 40 18.63 14.65 18.59
C LEU A 40 20.04 15.17 18.31
N ARG A 41 21.07 14.61 18.96
CA ARG A 41 22.48 15.01 18.76
C ARG A 41 22.92 14.84 17.31
N ALA A 42 22.51 13.76 16.65
CA ALA A 42 22.84 13.55 15.24
C ALA A 42 22.17 14.57 14.31
N LEU A 43 20.92 14.95 14.61
CA LEU A 43 20.22 16.03 13.90
C LEU A 43 20.92 17.37 14.12
N GLU A 44 21.23 17.72 15.37
CA GLU A 44 21.92 18.97 15.73
C GLU A 44 23.29 19.07 15.05
N ALA A 45 24.09 18.00 15.07
CA ALA A 45 25.38 17.95 14.40
C ALA A 45 25.24 18.15 12.88
N ALA A 46 24.22 17.55 12.26
CA ALA A 46 23.96 17.71 10.84
C ALA A 46 23.48 19.13 10.48
N PHE A 47 22.60 19.73 11.29
CA PHE A 47 22.14 21.11 11.12
C PHE A 47 23.26 22.12 11.33
N GLN A 48 24.10 21.92 12.35
CA GLN A 48 25.24 22.79 12.59
C GLN A 48 26.24 22.72 11.44
N ARG A 49 26.49 21.52 10.90
CA ARG A 49 27.40 21.32 9.77
C ARG A 49 26.88 21.93 8.47
N ASN A 50 25.58 21.76 8.17
CA ASN A 50 25.02 22.12 6.86
C ASN A 50 24.33 23.50 6.82
N TYR A 51 23.77 23.96 7.94
CA TYR A 51 23.01 25.21 8.04
C TYR A 51 23.61 26.21 9.05
N ARG A 52 24.65 25.82 9.81
CA ARG A 52 25.30 26.66 10.84
C ARG A 52 24.32 27.21 11.88
N MET A 53 23.30 26.44 12.21
CA MET A 53 22.27 26.78 13.19
C MET A 53 21.78 25.54 13.93
N VAL A 54 21.15 25.76 15.08
CA VAL A 54 20.45 24.71 15.81
C VAL A 54 19.04 24.48 15.22
N PRO A 55 18.52 23.23 15.22
CA PRO A 55 17.20 22.92 14.67
C PRO A 55 16.06 23.77 15.25
N SER A 56 16.12 24.09 16.55
CA SER A 56 15.11 24.91 17.24
C SER A 56 15.00 26.34 16.68
N ALA A 57 16.05 26.87 16.05
CA ALA A 57 16.03 28.21 15.45
C ALA A 57 15.15 28.28 14.19
N LEU A 58 14.87 27.15 13.54
CA LEU A 58 13.97 27.06 12.39
C LEU A 58 12.49 26.95 12.78
N ARG A 59 12.20 26.87 14.09
CA ARG A 59 10.83 26.76 14.60
C ARG A 59 10.12 28.09 14.48
N GLY A 60 9.26 28.23 13.47
CA GLY A 60 8.38 29.38 13.31
C GLY A 60 7.24 29.37 14.34
N LYS A 61 6.57 30.51 14.53
CA LYS A 61 5.26 30.54 15.20
C LYS A 61 4.31 29.65 14.38
N VAL A 62 4.07 28.43 14.85
CA VAL A 62 3.20 27.47 14.18
C VAL A 62 1.83 28.10 14.01
N ARG A 63 1.50 28.52 12.79
CA ARG A 63 0.11 28.82 12.43
C ARG A 63 -0.52 27.45 12.25
N GLN A 64 -1.13 26.92 13.32
CA GLN A 64 -2.03 25.78 13.20
C GLN A 64 -3.23 26.25 12.38
N THR A 65 -3.11 26.23 11.06
CA THR A 65 -4.29 26.20 10.20
C THR A 65 -4.79 24.78 10.27
N ALA A 66 -5.82 24.55 11.07
CA ALA A 66 -6.63 23.34 10.99
C ALA A 66 -7.09 23.21 9.52
N GLY A 67 -6.41 22.37 8.74
CA GLY A 67 -6.67 22.21 7.31
C GLY A 67 -5.45 21.84 6.45
N ASP A 68 -4.26 22.36 6.75
CA ASP A 68 -3.07 22.10 5.93
C ASP A 68 -2.21 20.99 6.53
N GLY A 69 -2.31 19.80 5.94
CA GLY A 69 -1.46 18.67 6.32
C GLY A 69 0.00 18.86 5.90
N LEU A 70 0.86 17.91 6.26
CA LEU A 70 2.24 17.86 5.79
C LEU A 70 2.28 17.44 4.33
N HIS A 71 2.87 18.28 3.48
CA HIS A 71 2.96 18.00 2.06
C HIS A 71 4.30 17.32 1.71
N PHE A 72 4.32 16.48 0.69
CA PHE A 72 5.51 15.78 0.21
C PHE A 72 5.36 15.54 -1.29
N THR A 73 6.49 15.40 -1.98
CA THR A 73 6.51 15.04 -3.39
C THR A 73 7.31 13.75 -3.54
N LEU A 74 6.70 12.73 -4.14
CA LEU A 74 7.30 11.41 -4.36
C LEU A 74 7.54 11.20 -5.85
N ALA A 75 8.80 11.25 -6.25
CA ALA A 75 9.20 10.97 -7.63
C ALA A 75 8.98 9.49 -7.99
N TYR A 76 8.68 9.28 -9.26
CA TYR A 76 8.62 7.98 -9.95
C TYR A 76 9.41 8.07 -11.27
N ARG A 77 9.70 6.92 -11.88
CA ARG A 77 10.28 6.85 -13.23
C ARG A 77 9.15 6.90 -14.27
N PRO A 78 9.06 7.87 -15.19
CA PRO A 78 8.08 7.84 -16.27
C PRO A 78 8.36 6.70 -17.26
N PRO A 79 7.36 6.22 -18.02
CA PRO A 79 5.94 6.62 -17.98
C PRO A 79 5.21 6.08 -16.74
N PHE A 80 4.10 6.75 -16.37
CA PHE A 80 3.29 6.40 -15.21
C PHE A 80 1.81 6.76 -15.49
N ASP A 81 0.97 5.73 -15.64
CA ASP A 81 -0.46 5.87 -15.92
C ASP A 81 -1.24 6.01 -14.60
N PHE A 82 -1.19 7.21 -14.01
CA PHE A 82 -1.85 7.49 -12.73
C PHE A 82 -3.36 7.33 -12.81
N ALA A 83 -3.99 7.72 -13.94
CA ALA A 83 -5.44 7.61 -14.11
C ALA A 83 -5.89 6.15 -14.02
N ARG A 84 -5.25 5.24 -14.77
CA ARG A 84 -5.56 3.81 -14.72
C ARG A 84 -5.32 3.20 -13.35
N LEU A 85 -4.23 3.60 -12.68
CA LEU A 85 -3.96 3.13 -11.32
C LEU A 85 -5.07 3.59 -10.37
N LEU A 86 -5.50 4.85 -10.51
CA LEU A 86 -6.58 5.42 -9.70
C LEU A 86 -7.91 4.71 -9.96
N ASP A 87 -8.25 4.38 -11.21
CA ASP A 87 -9.44 3.60 -11.59
C ASP A 87 -9.40 2.20 -10.95
N PHE A 88 -8.25 1.53 -11.02
CA PHE A 88 -8.04 0.22 -10.39
C PHE A 88 -8.30 0.26 -8.87
N LEU A 89 -7.81 1.31 -8.19
CA LEU A 89 -8.05 1.54 -6.76
C LEU A 89 -9.51 1.91 -6.48
N ALA A 90 -10.14 2.74 -7.32
CA ALA A 90 -11.52 3.21 -7.18
C ALA A 90 -12.51 2.03 -7.08
N GLY A 91 -12.34 1.03 -7.97
CA GLY A 91 -13.13 -0.19 -7.96
C GLY A 91 -13.02 -1.02 -6.67
N ARG A 92 -11.97 -0.79 -5.87
CA ARG A 92 -11.60 -1.59 -4.69
C ARG A 92 -11.58 -0.81 -3.38
N THR A 93 -12.01 0.45 -3.36
CA THR A 93 -12.01 1.31 -2.16
C THR A 93 -12.85 0.71 -1.03
N ILE A 94 -12.32 0.70 0.20
CA ILE A 94 -13.11 0.36 1.40
C ILE A 94 -13.86 1.58 1.91
N LEU A 95 -15.19 1.45 2.07
CA LEU A 95 -16.03 2.48 2.67
C LEU A 95 -15.52 2.88 4.06
N GLY A 96 -15.37 4.17 4.30
CA GLY A 96 -14.89 4.72 5.57
C GLY A 96 -13.36 4.77 5.70
N VAL A 97 -12.62 4.02 4.88
CA VAL A 97 -11.14 3.93 4.93
C VAL A 97 -10.48 4.56 3.72
N GLU A 98 -11.03 4.38 2.52
CA GLU A 98 -10.46 4.88 1.27
C GLU A 98 -11.52 5.56 0.41
N GLN A 99 -11.10 6.58 -0.32
CA GLN A 99 -11.93 7.29 -1.28
C GLN A 99 -11.08 7.63 -2.50
N VAL A 100 -11.66 7.43 -3.68
CA VAL A 100 -11.19 8.04 -4.92
C VAL A 100 -12.25 9.06 -5.32
N ALA A 101 -11.86 10.33 -5.36
CA ALA A 101 -12.74 11.45 -5.73
C ALA A 101 -11.88 12.55 -6.35
N ASP A 102 -12.44 13.33 -7.27
CA ASP A 102 -11.78 14.53 -7.84
C ASP A 102 -10.38 14.28 -8.45
N GLY A 103 -10.15 13.09 -9.00
CA GLY A 103 -8.85 12.70 -9.56
C GLY A 103 -7.75 12.48 -8.51
N GLU A 104 -8.12 12.25 -7.25
CA GLU A 104 -7.19 11.96 -6.16
C GLU A 104 -7.58 10.72 -5.36
N TYR A 105 -6.57 10.11 -4.73
CA TYR A 105 -6.76 9.01 -3.78
C TYR A 105 -6.60 9.55 -2.36
N ARG A 106 -7.54 9.23 -1.48
CA ARG A 106 -7.55 9.61 -0.07
C ARG A 106 -7.70 8.34 0.77
N ARG A 107 -7.03 8.27 1.92
CA ARG A 107 -7.25 7.19 2.88
C ARG A 107 -6.99 7.58 4.31
N THR A 108 -7.61 6.87 5.24
CA THR A 108 -7.18 6.81 6.64
C THR A 108 -5.99 5.87 6.79
N VAL A 109 -5.20 6.10 7.83
CA VAL A 109 -3.94 5.41 8.11
C VAL A 109 -3.88 5.07 9.58
N ARG A 110 -3.49 3.83 9.88
CA ARG A 110 -3.09 3.38 11.21
C ARG A 110 -1.71 2.75 11.11
N LEU A 111 -0.75 3.22 11.90
CA LEU A 111 0.60 2.68 12.00
C LEU A 111 1.04 2.70 13.46
N GLY A 112 1.13 1.52 14.08
CA GLY A 112 1.32 1.42 15.54
C GLY A 112 0.21 2.16 16.28
N GLY A 113 0.57 3.02 17.22
CA GLY A 113 -0.36 3.89 17.96
C GLY A 113 -0.76 5.18 17.22
N HIS A 114 -0.25 5.42 16.00
CA HIS A 114 -0.55 6.64 15.24
C HIS A 114 -1.71 6.43 14.28
N ARG A 115 -2.63 7.40 14.24
CA ARG A 115 -3.77 7.42 13.33
C ARG A 115 -3.87 8.77 12.63
N GLY A 116 -4.23 8.75 11.35
CA GLY A 116 -4.37 9.96 10.55
C GLY A 116 -4.95 9.68 9.18
N TRP A 117 -4.75 10.62 8.27
CA TRP A 117 -5.20 10.50 6.89
C TRP A 117 -4.10 10.96 5.93
N LEU A 118 -4.21 10.53 4.68
CA LEU A 118 -3.42 11.04 3.57
C LEU A 118 -4.29 11.27 2.34
N ARG A 119 -3.82 12.15 1.45
CA ARG A 119 -4.30 12.31 0.08
C ARG A 119 -3.14 12.29 -0.89
N VAL A 120 -3.36 11.79 -2.10
CA VAL A 120 -2.37 11.63 -3.16
C VAL A 120 -2.95 12.13 -4.48
N ARG A 121 -2.25 13.07 -5.12
CA ARG A 121 -2.58 13.66 -6.42
C ARG A 121 -1.44 13.45 -7.41
N ALA A 122 -1.77 13.46 -8.70
CA ALA A 122 -0.74 13.59 -9.74
C ALA A 122 -0.09 14.97 -9.67
N GLY A 123 1.24 15.00 -9.65
CA GLY A 123 2.07 16.19 -9.84
C GLY A 123 2.89 16.09 -11.13
N LYS A 124 3.84 17.00 -11.30
CA LYS A 124 4.74 17.00 -12.47
C LYS A 124 5.85 15.97 -12.31
N ALA A 125 5.73 14.82 -12.98
CA ALA A 125 6.68 13.68 -12.89
C ALA A 125 6.90 13.15 -11.45
N ALA A 126 5.89 13.33 -10.59
CA ALA A 126 5.87 12.90 -9.20
C ALA A 126 4.42 12.81 -8.70
N LEU A 127 4.23 12.25 -7.52
CA LEU A 127 2.97 12.33 -6.77
C LEU A 127 3.08 13.36 -5.67
N ASP A 128 2.05 14.20 -5.54
CA ASP A 128 1.90 15.13 -4.43
C ASP A 128 1.08 14.45 -3.32
N VAL A 129 1.71 14.31 -2.15
CA VAL A 129 1.15 13.62 -0.99
C VAL A 129 0.94 14.63 0.12
N THR A 130 -0.27 14.72 0.66
CA THR A 130 -0.54 15.45 1.91
C THR A 130 -0.94 14.45 2.98
N LEU A 131 -0.41 14.59 4.19
CA LEU A 131 -0.74 13.74 5.33
C LEU A 131 -1.07 14.57 6.57
N SER A 132 -1.97 14.08 7.43
CA SER A 132 -2.35 14.80 8.64
C SER A 132 -1.16 15.00 9.59
N ALA A 133 -1.15 16.09 10.35
CA ALA A 133 -0.11 16.36 11.34
C ALA A 133 0.02 15.25 12.41
N SER A 134 -1.05 14.49 12.66
CA SER A 134 -1.05 13.33 13.57
C SER A 134 -0.16 12.17 13.12
N LEU A 135 0.25 12.13 11.84
CA LEU A 135 1.18 11.12 11.29
C LEU A 135 2.64 11.59 11.26
N SER A 136 2.93 12.78 11.77
CA SER A 136 4.23 13.44 11.64
C SER A 136 5.40 12.61 12.22
N ALA A 137 5.18 11.89 13.33
CA ALA A 137 6.17 10.99 13.92
C ALA A 137 6.48 9.74 13.06
N VAL A 138 5.58 9.35 12.16
CA VAL A 138 5.67 8.14 11.33
C VAL A 138 5.76 8.44 9.83
N VAL A 139 6.08 9.68 9.45
CA VAL A 139 6.17 10.13 8.05
C VAL A 139 6.95 9.17 7.15
N PRO A 140 8.16 8.68 7.50
CA PRO A 140 8.90 7.77 6.63
C PRO A 140 8.14 6.49 6.29
N ALA A 141 7.46 5.90 7.28
CA ALA A 141 6.70 4.68 7.11
C ALA A 141 5.43 4.91 6.26
N VAL A 142 4.76 6.05 6.47
CA VAL A 142 3.60 6.47 5.64
C VAL A 142 4.02 6.68 4.19
N LEU A 143 5.10 7.44 3.95
CA LEU A 143 5.59 7.69 2.60
C LEU A 143 6.05 6.39 1.92
N ALA A 144 6.69 5.47 2.65
CA ALA A 144 7.00 4.13 2.13
C ALA A 144 5.73 3.36 1.76
N GLY A 145 4.66 3.45 2.55
CA GLY A 145 3.35 2.89 2.22
C GLY A 145 2.76 3.46 0.94
N VAL A 146 2.86 4.77 0.73
CA VAL A 146 2.44 5.40 -0.54
C VAL A 146 3.31 4.91 -1.71
N ARG A 147 4.64 4.84 -1.54
CA ARG A 147 5.52 4.32 -2.61
C ARG A 147 5.16 2.90 -3.03
N ARG A 148 4.81 2.03 -2.07
CA ARG A 148 4.35 0.66 -2.33
C ARG A 148 2.98 0.61 -3.01
N LEU A 149 2.00 1.34 -2.47
CA LEU A 149 0.64 1.35 -3.00
C LEU A 149 0.60 1.79 -4.46
N PHE A 150 1.40 2.80 -4.81
CA PHE A 150 1.48 3.36 -6.16
C PHE A 150 2.65 2.82 -7.01
N ASP A 151 3.41 1.86 -6.51
CA ASP A 151 4.52 1.22 -7.23
C ASP A 151 5.56 2.21 -7.80
N LEU A 152 5.93 3.20 -7.00
CA LEU A 152 6.75 4.34 -7.47
C LEU A 152 8.21 3.98 -7.75
N ASP A 153 8.66 2.83 -7.24
CA ASP A 153 10.02 2.32 -7.39
C ASP A 153 10.21 1.42 -8.62
N ALA A 154 9.13 1.06 -9.32
CA ALA A 154 9.20 0.22 -10.52
C ALA A 154 10.02 0.86 -11.65
N ASP A 155 10.66 0.00 -12.43
CA ASP A 155 11.33 0.34 -13.68
C ASP A 155 10.44 -0.04 -14.87
N PRO A 156 9.63 0.90 -15.40
CA PRO A 156 8.70 0.59 -16.49
C PRO A 156 9.43 0.17 -17.78
N LEU A 157 10.68 0.60 -18.00
CA LEU A 157 11.44 0.20 -19.17
C LEU A 157 11.86 -1.27 -19.08
N ALA A 158 12.37 -1.69 -17.91
CA ALA A 158 12.73 -3.09 -17.70
C ALA A 158 11.51 -4.02 -17.81
N VAL A 159 10.36 -3.60 -17.26
CA VAL A 159 9.10 -4.35 -17.36
C VAL A 159 8.64 -4.45 -18.81
N THR A 160 8.56 -3.32 -19.53
CA THR A 160 8.09 -3.32 -20.93
C THR A 160 8.98 -4.13 -21.85
N GLN A 161 10.31 -4.07 -21.67
CA GLN A 161 11.25 -4.90 -22.43
C GLN A 161 11.04 -6.39 -22.19
N ALA A 162 10.80 -6.80 -20.94
CA ALA A 162 10.59 -8.20 -20.61
C ALA A 162 9.22 -8.73 -21.06
N LEU A 163 8.18 -7.90 -21.04
CA LEU A 163 6.82 -8.29 -21.43
C LEU A 163 6.58 -8.18 -22.95
N GLY A 164 7.38 -7.41 -23.67
CA GLY A 164 7.25 -7.20 -25.11
C GLY A 164 5.86 -6.69 -25.50
N ALA A 165 5.25 -7.34 -26.50
CA ALA A 165 3.96 -6.97 -27.07
C ALA A 165 2.82 -6.83 -26.03
N LEU A 166 2.87 -7.58 -24.92
CA LEU A 166 1.86 -7.49 -23.85
C LEU A 166 1.83 -6.10 -23.20
N ALA A 167 2.96 -5.41 -23.16
CA ALA A 167 3.10 -4.12 -22.48
C ALA A 167 3.11 -2.89 -23.40
N GLU A 168 3.28 -3.07 -24.72
CA GLU A 168 3.41 -1.98 -25.71
C GLU A 168 2.26 -0.97 -25.65
N SER A 169 1.03 -1.44 -25.48
CA SER A 169 -0.16 -0.58 -25.43
C SER A 169 -0.33 0.20 -24.12
N ARG A 170 0.39 -0.18 -23.06
CA ARG A 170 0.23 0.37 -21.70
C ARG A 170 1.58 0.50 -20.96
N PRO A 171 2.58 1.21 -21.50
CA PRO A 171 3.93 1.21 -20.93
C PRO A 171 4.03 1.88 -19.56
N GLY A 172 3.06 2.72 -19.21
CA GLY A 172 2.95 3.37 -17.89
C GLY A 172 2.21 2.57 -16.83
N LEU A 173 1.72 1.36 -17.16
CA LEU A 173 1.00 0.49 -16.22
C LEU A 173 1.89 0.11 -15.04
N ARG A 174 1.28 -0.03 -13.86
CA ARG A 174 1.94 -0.34 -12.60
C ARG A 174 1.30 -1.54 -11.93
N LEU A 175 1.98 -2.08 -10.92
CA LEU A 175 1.44 -3.08 -10.01
C LEU A 175 0.95 -2.40 -8.73
N PRO A 176 -0.35 -2.05 -8.60
CA PRO A 176 -0.82 -1.35 -7.39
C PRO A 176 -0.61 -2.28 -6.19
N GLY A 177 0.24 -1.88 -5.25
CA GLY A 177 0.55 -2.71 -4.09
C GLY A 177 -0.56 -2.67 -3.03
N ALA A 178 -0.11 -2.66 -1.78
CA ALA A 178 -0.93 -2.41 -0.61
C ALA A 178 -0.24 -1.38 0.29
N PHE A 179 -1.05 -0.55 0.94
CA PHE A 179 -0.55 0.34 1.97
C PHE A 179 -0.15 -0.45 3.23
N ASP A 180 -1.01 -1.39 3.63
CA ASP A 180 -0.89 -2.27 4.78
C ASP A 180 -1.15 -3.74 4.40
N GLY A 181 -0.30 -4.65 4.90
CA GLY A 181 -0.29 -6.05 4.50
C GLY A 181 -1.43 -6.87 5.09
N ILE A 182 -1.80 -6.63 6.36
CA ILE A 182 -2.92 -7.33 7.00
C ILE A 182 -4.24 -6.92 6.36
N GLU A 183 -4.42 -5.62 6.07
CA GLU A 183 -5.56 -5.11 5.30
C GLU A 183 -5.69 -5.81 3.94
N MET A 184 -4.59 -5.94 3.18
CA MET A 184 -4.60 -6.62 1.88
C MET A 184 -4.91 -8.11 1.99
N ALA A 185 -4.37 -8.80 2.98
CA ALA A 185 -4.63 -10.22 3.18
C ALA A 185 -6.09 -10.48 3.57
N VAL A 186 -6.68 -9.68 4.46
CA VAL A 186 -8.09 -9.80 4.82
C VAL A 186 -8.97 -9.54 3.61
N ARG A 187 -8.68 -8.50 2.81
CA ARG A 187 -9.39 -8.24 1.54
C ARG A 187 -9.30 -9.44 0.58
N ALA A 188 -8.14 -10.08 0.48
CA ALA A 188 -7.96 -11.25 -0.39
C ALA A 188 -8.86 -12.41 0.04
N VAL A 189 -8.98 -12.67 1.34
CA VAL A 189 -9.86 -13.73 1.88
C VAL A 189 -11.34 -13.36 1.73
N LEU A 190 -11.72 -12.11 2.04
CA LEU A 190 -13.08 -11.62 1.84
C LEU A 190 -13.53 -11.74 0.38
N GLY A 191 -12.62 -11.50 -0.56
CA GLY A 191 -12.90 -11.53 -1.99
C GLY A 191 -12.96 -12.91 -2.65
N GLN A 192 -12.60 -13.99 -1.94
CA GLN A 192 -12.61 -15.35 -2.52
C GLN A 192 -13.99 -15.70 -3.09
N GLN A 193 -14.01 -16.23 -4.32
CA GLN A 193 -15.19 -16.77 -5.02
C GLN A 193 -16.36 -15.79 -5.19
N ILE A 194 -16.12 -14.48 -5.12
CA ILE A 194 -17.16 -13.45 -5.30
C ILE A 194 -16.67 -12.34 -6.23
N THR A 195 -17.56 -11.43 -6.62
CA THR A 195 -17.18 -10.27 -7.45
C THR A 195 -16.43 -9.22 -6.65
N VAL A 196 -15.63 -8.39 -7.32
CA VAL A 196 -14.94 -7.24 -6.68
C VAL A 196 -15.93 -6.32 -5.95
N LYS A 197 -17.12 -6.07 -6.53
CA LYS A 197 -18.18 -5.27 -5.88
C LYS A 197 -18.69 -5.90 -4.58
N ALA A 198 -18.89 -7.22 -4.56
CA ALA A 198 -19.31 -7.93 -3.36
C ALA A 198 -18.20 -7.93 -2.30
N ALA A 199 -16.95 -8.14 -2.70
CA ALA A 199 -15.78 -8.06 -1.83
C ALA A 199 -15.63 -6.68 -1.19
N ARG A 200 -15.79 -5.62 -1.98
CA ARG A 200 -15.81 -4.23 -1.52
C ARG A 200 -16.91 -3.98 -0.47
N THR A 201 -18.09 -4.55 -0.68
CA THR A 201 -19.22 -4.44 0.26
C THR A 201 -18.90 -5.12 1.59
N LEU A 202 -18.38 -6.35 1.57
CA LEU A 202 -17.98 -7.07 2.78
C LEU A 202 -16.86 -6.34 3.53
N ALA A 203 -15.87 -5.81 2.79
CA ALA A 203 -14.77 -5.07 3.39
C ALA A 203 -15.26 -3.77 4.06
N GLY A 204 -16.21 -3.05 3.46
CA GLY A 204 -16.85 -1.89 4.09
C GLY A 204 -17.62 -2.24 5.36
N ARG A 205 -18.39 -3.34 5.37
CA ARG A 205 -19.06 -3.82 6.60
C ARG A 205 -18.05 -4.18 7.68
N PHE A 206 -16.95 -4.83 7.31
CA PHE A 206 -15.88 -5.23 8.20
C PHE A 206 -15.23 -4.03 8.91
N THR A 207 -14.94 -2.96 8.17
CA THR A 207 -14.34 -1.75 8.76
C THR A 207 -15.33 -0.89 9.53
N THR A 208 -16.61 -0.88 9.15
CA THR A 208 -17.66 -0.26 9.97
C THR A 208 -17.82 -0.97 11.31
N ALA A 209 -17.77 -2.31 11.33
CA ALA A 209 -17.98 -3.08 12.55
C ALA A 209 -16.75 -3.12 13.47
N PHE A 210 -15.54 -3.21 12.89
CA PHE A 210 -14.34 -3.52 13.66
C PHE A 210 -13.23 -2.48 13.56
N GLY A 211 -13.34 -1.51 12.64
CA GLY A 211 -12.38 -0.42 12.52
C GLY A 211 -12.44 0.55 13.69
N GLU A 212 -11.46 1.46 13.74
CA GLU A 212 -11.38 2.46 14.80
C GLU A 212 -11.78 3.84 14.27
N PRO A 213 -12.67 4.58 14.95
CA PRO A 213 -13.08 5.91 14.53
C PRO A 213 -11.92 6.90 14.42
N ILE A 214 -11.98 7.78 13.42
CA ILE A 214 -11.04 8.88 13.24
C ILE A 214 -11.74 10.08 12.61
N GLU A 215 -11.40 11.28 13.07
CA GLU A 215 -11.84 12.53 12.44
C GLU A 215 -10.95 12.85 11.23
N THR A 216 -11.57 13.17 10.10
CA THR A 216 -10.86 13.64 8.90
C THR A 216 -11.60 14.82 8.28
N PRO A 217 -10.96 15.57 7.37
CA PRO A 217 -11.63 16.62 6.60
C PRO A 217 -12.74 16.12 5.66
N TRP A 218 -12.93 14.80 5.51
CA TRP A 218 -13.89 14.20 4.59
C TRP A 218 -14.88 13.33 5.35
N ALA A 219 -16.17 13.59 5.18
CA ALA A 219 -17.23 12.87 5.88
C ALA A 219 -17.25 11.37 5.55
N GLU A 220 -16.79 10.98 4.35
CA GLU A 220 -16.74 9.60 3.89
C GLU A 220 -15.56 8.80 4.46
N LEU A 221 -14.61 9.46 5.14
CA LEU A 221 -13.43 8.86 5.75
C LEU A 221 -13.50 9.03 7.27
N GLY A 222 -14.10 8.05 7.95
CA GLY A 222 -14.38 8.12 9.38
C GLY A 222 -13.81 6.96 10.21
N THR A 223 -13.14 5.98 9.59
CA THR A 223 -12.62 4.81 10.31
C THR A 223 -11.27 4.37 9.75
N THR A 224 -10.41 3.81 10.58
CA THR A 224 -9.19 3.10 10.14
C THR A 224 -9.46 1.61 10.03
N PHE A 225 -8.76 0.93 9.12
CA PHE A 225 -8.79 -0.53 9.08
C PHE A 225 -8.29 -1.12 10.43
N PRO A 226 -8.96 -2.16 10.97
CA PRO A 226 -8.59 -2.75 12.26
C PRO A 226 -7.18 -3.32 12.28
N SER A 227 -6.56 -3.35 13.47
CA SER A 227 -5.24 -3.96 13.64
C SER A 227 -5.28 -5.49 13.58
N ALA A 228 -4.12 -6.12 13.34
CA ALA A 228 -4.01 -7.58 13.39
C ALA A 228 -4.41 -8.13 14.77
N GLU A 229 -3.98 -7.46 15.85
CA GLU A 229 -4.34 -7.78 17.23
C GLU A 229 -5.87 -7.72 17.43
N ARG A 230 -6.50 -6.65 16.91
CA ARG A 230 -7.95 -6.47 17.01
C ARG A 230 -8.71 -7.57 16.28
N ILE A 231 -8.27 -7.92 15.08
CA ILE A 231 -8.91 -8.96 14.25
C ILE A 231 -8.72 -10.34 14.88
N ALA A 232 -7.52 -10.64 15.40
CA ALA A 232 -7.21 -11.91 16.05
C ALA A 232 -8.06 -12.15 17.31
N ALA A 233 -8.51 -11.08 17.98
CA ALA A 233 -9.38 -11.14 19.16
C ALA A 233 -10.88 -11.29 18.82
N LEU A 234 -11.27 -11.30 17.54
CA LEU A 234 -12.66 -11.49 17.14
C LEU A 234 -13.07 -12.96 17.22
N THR A 235 -14.37 -13.21 17.38
CA THR A 235 -14.96 -14.53 17.23
C THR A 235 -15.42 -14.77 15.79
N VAL A 236 -15.52 -16.04 15.39
CA VAL A 236 -16.08 -16.43 14.09
C VAL A 236 -17.51 -15.89 13.93
N SER A 237 -18.32 -15.89 14.98
CA SER A 237 -19.70 -15.39 14.94
C SER A 237 -19.77 -13.90 14.64
N GLN A 238 -18.91 -13.07 15.26
CA GLN A 238 -18.86 -11.63 15.01
C GLN A 238 -18.59 -11.32 13.54
N ILE A 239 -17.64 -12.02 12.91
CA ILE A 239 -17.34 -11.82 11.49
C ILE A 239 -18.47 -12.40 10.62
N ALA A 240 -19.06 -13.53 11.01
CA ALA A 240 -20.12 -14.18 10.25
C ALA A 240 -21.41 -13.36 10.15
N GLU A 241 -21.75 -12.59 11.19
CA GLU A 241 -22.88 -11.64 11.20
C GLU A 241 -22.80 -10.60 10.06
N LEU A 242 -21.62 -10.36 9.49
CA LEU A 242 -21.44 -9.44 8.35
C LEU A 242 -21.77 -10.07 6.98
N GLY A 243 -22.15 -11.35 6.97
CA GLY A 243 -22.38 -12.14 5.75
C GLY A 243 -21.12 -12.84 5.23
N VAL A 244 -20.11 -13.00 6.07
CA VAL A 244 -18.89 -13.78 5.77
C VAL A 244 -19.11 -15.23 6.22
N ILE A 245 -18.86 -16.21 5.36
CA ILE A 245 -19.02 -17.62 5.77
C ILE A 245 -18.01 -17.98 6.88
N SER A 246 -18.40 -18.86 7.81
CA SER A 246 -17.60 -19.23 8.98
C SER A 246 -16.16 -19.63 8.65
N ARG A 247 -15.97 -20.38 7.55
CA ARG A 247 -14.63 -20.78 7.12
C ARG A 247 -13.73 -19.60 6.74
N ARG A 248 -14.27 -18.56 6.10
CA ARG A 248 -13.50 -17.34 5.78
C ARG A 248 -13.22 -16.53 7.03
N ALA A 249 -14.16 -16.49 7.97
CA ALA A 249 -13.95 -15.85 9.27
C ALA A 249 -12.81 -16.53 10.07
N GLU A 250 -12.78 -17.87 10.12
CA GLU A 250 -11.68 -18.63 10.73
C GLU A 250 -10.33 -18.28 10.10
N VAL A 251 -10.27 -18.22 8.76
CA VAL A 251 -9.05 -17.85 8.03
C VAL A 251 -8.60 -16.44 8.37
N ILE A 252 -9.52 -15.46 8.41
CA ILE A 252 -9.23 -14.06 8.75
C ILE A 252 -8.63 -13.95 10.15
N ILE A 253 -9.22 -14.64 11.14
CA ILE A 253 -8.72 -14.66 12.52
C ILE A 253 -7.35 -15.33 12.59
N ALA A 254 -7.18 -16.50 11.98
CA ALA A 254 -5.91 -17.24 12.00
C ALA A 254 -4.77 -16.46 11.30
N LEU A 255 -5.07 -15.79 10.20
CA LEU A 255 -4.13 -14.93 9.49
C LEU A 255 -3.75 -13.72 10.34
N ALA A 256 -4.71 -13.05 10.97
CA ALA A 256 -4.45 -11.92 11.83
C ALA A 256 -3.63 -12.29 13.07
N ALA A 257 -3.90 -13.46 13.68
CA ALA A 257 -3.10 -13.99 14.79
C ALA A 257 -1.66 -14.26 14.36
N ALA A 258 -1.44 -14.87 13.20
CA ALA A 258 -0.09 -15.11 12.67
C ALA A 258 0.71 -13.83 12.43
N VAL A 259 0.06 -12.76 11.96
CA VAL A 259 0.69 -11.44 11.79
C VAL A 259 0.97 -10.78 13.14
N SER A 260 -0.01 -10.79 14.06
CA SER A 260 0.11 -10.19 15.39
C SER A 260 1.22 -10.84 16.23
N GLU A 261 1.40 -12.14 16.11
CA GLU A 261 2.46 -12.91 16.78
C GLU A 261 3.82 -12.81 16.07
N GLY A 262 3.91 -12.11 14.94
CA GLY A 262 5.13 -11.97 14.15
C GLY A 262 5.57 -13.23 13.40
N ARG A 263 4.75 -14.29 13.39
CA ARG A 263 5.00 -15.52 12.61
C ARG A 263 4.87 -15.30 11.11
N LEU A 264 4.08 -14.30 10.69
CA LEU A 264 3.84 -13.95 9.30
C LEU A 264 4.09 -12.46 9.08
N VAL A 265 5.04 -12.13 8.20
CA VAL A 265 5.38 -10.73 7.86
C VAL A 265 4.88 -10.41 6.45
N LEU A 266 3.91 -9.49 6.36
CA LEU A 266 3.25 -9.11 5.12
C LEU A 266 3.71 -7.74 4.60
N THR A 267 5.02 -7.56 4.44
CA THR A 267 5.61 -6.32 3.90
C THR A 267 6.71 -6.65 2.88
N PRO A 268 7.00 -5.75 1.92
CA PRO A 268 8.10 -6.01 0.99
C PRO A 268 9.44 -6.20 1.70
N GLY A 269 10.23 -7.13 1.18
CA GLY A 269 11.49 -7.57 1.81
C GLY A 269 11.35 -8.80 2.71
N ALA A 270 10.12 -9.24 3.02
CA ALA A 270 9.90 -10.53 3.65
C ALA A 270 10.39 -11.69 2.76
N PRO A 271 10.78 -12.85 3.34
CA PRO A 271 11.23 -14.02 2.59
C PRO A 271 10.05 -14.64 1.82
N VAL A 272 9.85 -14.18 0.58
CA VAL A 272 8.64 -14.45 -0.24
C VAL A 272 8.23 -15.92 -0.26
N GLN A 273 9.17 -16.86 -0.50
CA GLN A 273 8.84 -18.28 -0.59
C GLN A 273 8.39 -18.86 0.74
N GLU A 274 9.02 -18.46 1.84
CA GLU A 274 8.62 -18.84 3.19
C GLU A 274 7.26 -18.23 3.54
N THR A 275 7.04 -16.95 3.23
CA THR A 275 5.76 -16.28 3.44
C THR A 275 4.63 -16.95 2.67
N ILE A 276 4.84 -17.38 1.42
CA ILE A 276 3.86 -18.14 0.63
C ILE A 276 3.57 -19.49 1.28
N ALA A 277 4.60 -20.23 1.73
CA ALA A 277 4.41 -21.50 2.41
C ALA A 277 3.62 -21.35 3.72
N GLN A 278 3.94 -20.33 4.53
CA GLN A 278 3.21 -20.01 5.76
C GLN A 278 1.75 -19.63 5.48
N LEU A 279 1.49 -18.85 4.43
CA LEU A 279 0.14 -18.53 3.98
C LEU A 279 -0.63 -19.78 3.59
N GLN A 280 -0.05 -20.67 2.79
CA GLN A 280 -0.69 -21.91 2.33
C GLN A 280 -0.90 -22.94 3.45
N ALA A 281 -0.13 -22.86 4.53
CA ALA A 281 -0.34 -23.68 5.73
C ALA A 281 -1.62 -23.29 6.48
N LEU A 282 -2.18 -22.09 6.25
CA LEU A 282 -3.45 -21.66 6.84
C LEU A 282 -4.62 -22.32 6.09
N PRO A 283 -5.45 -23.15 6.77
CA PRO A 283 -6.51 -23.89 6.10
C PRO A 283 -7.57 -22.98 5.47
N GLY A 284 -7.62 -22.91 4.13
CA GLY A 284 -8.51 -22.02 3.37
C GLY A 284 -7.78 -20.96 2.54
N ILE A 285 -6.45 -20.91 2.63
CA ILE A 285 -5.61 -20.12 1.72
C ILE A 285 -4.95 -21.07 0.73
N GLY A 286 -5.48 -21.08 -0.50
CA GLY A 286 -4.89 -21.83 -1.61
C GLY A 286 -3.73 -21.09 -2.30
N PRO A 287 -3.09 -21.72 -3.31
CA PRO A 287 -2.01 -21.12 -4.08
C PRO A 287 -2.38 -19.77 -4.70
N TRP A 288 -3.59 -19.65 -5.26
CA TRP A 288 -4.09 -18.41 -5.83
C TRP A 288 -4.08 -17.26 -4.80
N THR A 289 -4.69 -17.46 -3.62
CA THR A 289 -4.76 -16.42 -2.58
C THR A 289 -3.37 -16.08 -2.04
N ALA A 290 -2.51 -17.07 -1.81
CA ALA A 290 -1.15 -16.83 -1.32
C ALA A 290 -0.32 -16.00 -2.32
N HIS A 291 -0.39 -16.30 -3.62
CA HIS A 291 0.29 -15.52 -4.65
C HIS A 291 -0.35 -14.15 -4.85
N TYR A 292 -1.67 -14.00 -4.71
CA TYR A 292 -2.32 -12.69 -4.76
C TYR A 292 -1.89 -11.80 -3.58
N ILE A 293 -1.75 -12.37 -2.38
CA ILE A 293 -1.18 -11.66 -1.22
C ILE A 293 0.30 -11.32 -1.48
N ALA A 294 1.10 -12.24 -2.01
CA ALA A 294 2.50 -11.96 -2.34
C ALA A 294 2.63 -10.84 -3.39
N MET A 295 1.79 -10.88 -4.42
CA MET A 295 1.69 -9.87 -5.47
C MET A 295 1.39 -8.48 -4.89
N ARG A 296 0.36 -8.37 -4.05
CA ARG A 296 -0.17 -7.07 -3.61
C ARG A 296 0.48 -6.56 -2.32
N ALA A 297 0.64 -7.40 -1.31
CA ALA A 297 1.18 -7.02 0.01
C ALA A 297 2.71 -7.00 0.04
N LEU A 298 3.36 -8.02 -0.55
CA LEU A 298 4.83 -8.08 -0.61
C LEU A 298 5.41 -7.32 -1.80
N ALA A 299 4.55 -6.80 -2.69
CA ALA A 299 4.93 -6.18 -3.96
C ALA A 299 5.89 -7.08 -4.77
N TRP A 300 5.65 -8.40 -4.76
CA TRP A 300 6.54 -9.34 -5.43
C TRP A 300 6.27 -9.33 -6.96
N PRO A 301 7.24 -8.88 -7.80
CA PRO A 301 7.03 -8.69 -9.23
C PRO A 301 6.83 -9.98 -10.03
N ASP A 302 7.23 -11.12 -9.46
CA ASP A 302 7.14 -12.43 -10.13
C ASP A 302 5.99 -13.30 -9.58
N ALA A 303 5.09 -12.71 -8.78
CA ALA A 303 3.92 -13.39 -8.28
C ALA A 303 2.95 -13.75 -9.41
N TYR A 304 2.40 -14.96 -9.37
CA TYR A 304 1.44 -15.44 -10.34
C TYR A 304 0.31 -16.23 -9.63
N PRO A 305 -0.88 -15.63 -9.46
CA PRO A 305 -2.05 -16.31 -8.91
C PRO A 305 -2.51 -17.42 -9.88
N ASP A 306 -2.00 -18.65 -9.68
CA ASP A 306 -2.28 -19.76 -10.59
C ASP A 306 -3.78 -20.07 -10.66
N GLY A 307 -4.30 -20.30 -11.88
CA GLY A 307 -5.72 -20.55 -12.12
C GLY A 307 -6.62 -19.32 -12.04
N ASP A 308 -6.06 -18.10 -12.01
CA ASP A 308 -6.83 -16.86 -12.05
C ASP A 308 -7.75 -16.78 -13.27
N TYR A 309 -9.04 -16.49 -13.02
CA TYR A 309 -10.04 -16.43 -14.08
C TYR A 309 -9.74 -15.33 -15.11
N GLY A 310 -9.37 -14.13 -14.65
CA GLY A 310 -9.07 -13.00 -15.52
C GLY A 310 -7.85 -13.25 -16.40
N VAL A 311 -6.79 -13.84 -15.84
CA VAL A 311 -5.61 -14.26 -16.62
C VAL A 311 -6.01 -15.27 -17.71
N ARG A 312 -6.79 -16.29 -17.36
CA ARG A 312 -7.22 -17.31 -18.32
C ARG A 312 -8.14 -16.74 -19.40
N ALA A 313 -9.07 -15.87 -19.03
CA ALA A 313 -9.98 -15.20 -19.96
C ALA A 313 -9.22 -14.33 -20.96
N ALA A 314 -8.24 -13.54 -20.49
CA ALA A 314 -7.38 -12.72 -21.36
C ALA A 314 -6.52 -13.55 -22.32
N LEU A 315 -6.20 -14.79 -21.94
CA LEU A 315 -5.49 -15.78 -22.76
C LEU A 315 -6.42 -16.72 -23.54
N GLY A 316 -7.67 -16.32 -23.78
CA GLY A 316 -8.62 -17.07 -24.61
C GLY A 316 -9.23 -18.30 -23.92
N MET A 317 -9.45 -18.23 -22.60
CA MET A 317 -10.04 -19.30 -21.78
C MET A 317 -9.24 -20.62 -21.77
N CYS A 318 -7.92 -20.55 -21.97
CA CYS A 318 -7.04 -21.72 -21.91
C CYS A 318 -7.05 -22.42 -20.53
N SER A 319 -6.49 -23.63 -20.47
CA SER A 319 -6.34 -24.37 -19.21
C SER A 319 -5.34 -23.70 -18.27
N THR A 320 -5.44 -23.95 -16.97
CA THR A 320 -4.49 -23.45 -15.97
C THR A 320 -3.04 -23.84 -16.32
N ARG A 321 -2.83 -25.06 -16.83
CA ARG A 321 -1.50 -25.54 -17.23
C ARG A 321 -0.93 -24.73 -18.39
N GLU A 322 -1.73 -24.45 -19.41
CA GLU A 322 -1.30 -23.66 -20.58
C GLU A 322 -1.01 -22.21 -20.19
N ALA A 323 -1.89 -21.59 -19.41
CA ALA A 323 -1.67 -20.23 -18.90
C ALA A 323 -0.36 -20.13 -18.12
N ARG A 324 -0.09 -21.09 -17.23
CA ARG A 324 1.16 -21.16 -16.47
C ARG A 324 2.39 -21.31 -17.35
N LEU A 325 2.34 -22.15 -18.38
CA LEU A 325 3.44 -22.33 -19.33
C LEU A 325 3.74 -21.05 -20.11
N GLN A 326 2.71 -20.32 -20.54
CA GLN A 326 2.88 -19.02 -21.19
C GLN A 326 3.48 -17.99 -20.23
N ALA A 327 3.06 -18.00 -18.96
CA ALA A 327 3.54 -17.06 -17.96
C ALA A 327 5.04 -17.20 -17.65
N GLU A 328 5.67 -18.36 -17.89
CA GLU A 328 7.11 -18.52 -17.69
C GLU A 328 7.95 -17.59 -18.57
N ALA A 329 7.46 -17.21 -19.76
CA ALA A 329 8.13 -16.26 -20.64
C ALA A 329 8.21 -14.83 -20.05
N TRP A 330 7.37 -14.50 -19.07
CA TRP A 330 7.32 -13.17 -18.45
C TRP A 330 8.12 -13.07 -17.15
N ARG A 331 8.84 -14.12 -16.73
CA ARG A 331 9.73 -14.01 -15.58
C ARG A 331 10.82 -12.95 -15.82
N PRO A 332 11.22 -12.17 -14.81
CA PRO A 332 10.75 -12.18 -13.41
C PRO A 332 9.60 -11.20 -13.12
N TRP A 333 8.77 -10.87 -14.11
CA TRP A 333 7.74 -9.83 -14.08
C TRP A 333 6.31 -10.36 -14.26
N ARG A 334 6.05 -11.61 -13.87
CA ARG A 334 4.72 -12.24 -14.04
C ARG A 334 3.59 -11.46 -13.39
N ALA A 335 3.82 -10.77 -12.27
CA ALA A 335 2.80 -9.94 -11.64
C ALA A 335 2.38 -8.75 -12.52
N TYR A 336 3.33 -8.14 -13.24
CA TYR A 336 3.01 -7.09 -14.22
C TYR A 336 2.25 -7.67 -15.41
N ALA A 337 2.64 -8.85 -15.89
CA ALA A 337 1.89 -9.53 -16.94
C ALA A 337 0.43 -9.78 -16.56
N VAL A 338 0.17 -10.24 -15.32
CA VAL A 338 -1.19 -10.37 -14.76
C VAL A 338 -1.96 -9.05 -14.83
N MET A 339 -1.33 -7.93 -14.43
CA MET A 339 -1.97 -6.62 -14.51
C MET A 339 -2.28 -6.18 -15.95
N HIS A 340 -1.40 -6.47 -16.90
CA HIS A 340 -1.64 -6.19 -18.32
C HIS A 340 -2.79 -7.04 -18.90
N LEU A 341 -2.86 -8.32 -18.50
CA LEU A 341 -3.93 -9.22 -18.89
C LEU A 341 -5.29 -8.78 -18.31
N TRP A 342 -5.36 -8.45 -17.02
CA TRP A 342 -6.58 -7.87 -16.42
C TRP A 342 -6.99 -6.57 -17.12
N ALA A 343 -6.03 -5.68 -17.42
CA ALA A 343 -6.31 -4.44 -18.12
C ALA A 343 -6.77 -4.63 -19.59
N SER A 344 -6.62 -5.82 -20.16
CA SER A 344 -7.10 -6.15 -21.52
C SER A 344 -8.58 -6.55 -21.57
N LEU A 345 -9.15 -7.01 -20.46
CA LEU A 345 -10.55 -7.46 -20.37
C LEU A 345 -11.55 -6.33 -20.12
N GLY A 346 -11.10 -5.13 -19.73
CA GLY A 346 -11.97 -4.06 -19.23
C GLY A 346 -12.55 -4.40 -17.85
N GLU A 347 -13.23 -3.44 -17.20
CA GLU A 347 -13.72 -3.58 -15.81
C GLU A 347 -14.82 -4.63 -15.61
N ALA A 348 -15.37 -5.22 -16.68
CA ALA A 348 -16.62 -5.96 -16.62
C ALA A 348 -16.52 -7.39 -16.03
N GLU A 349 -15.34 -8.00 -15.93
CA GLU A 349 -15.24 -9.45 -15.65
C GLU A 349 -14.14 -9.89 -14.67
N GLU A 350 -13.75 -9.05 -13.71
CA GLU A 350 -12.95 -9.53 -12.57
C GLU A 350 -13.85 -10.26 -11.55
N LYS A 351 -14.20 -11.51 -11.85
CA LYS A 351 -14.58 -12.46 -10.79
C LYS A 351 -13.29 -12.89 -10.09
N THR A 352 -13.23 -12.68 -8.78
CA THR A 352 -12.17 -13.26 -7.95
C THR A 352 -12.42 -14.76 -7.83
N SER A 353 -11.44 -15.58 -8.21
CA SER A 353 -11.55 -17.04 -8.29
C SER A 353 -11.99 -17.71 -6.98
#